data_AF-A0AAV9X6C8-F1
#
_entry.id   AF-A0AAV9X6C8-F1
#
_cell.length_a   1.000
_cell.length_b   1.000
_cell.length_c   1.000
_cell.angle_alpha   90.00
_cell.angle_beta   90.00
_cell.angle_gamma   90.00
#
_symmetry.space_group_name_H-M   'P 1'
#
loop_
_entity.id
_entity.type
_entity.pdbx_description
1 polymer ?
#
loop_
_entity_poly.entity_id
_entity_poly.type
_entity_poly.pdbx_seq_one_letter_code
_entity_poly.pdbx_strand_id
1 'polypeptide(L)'
;MYDIVRDSGFGRLARFVTGGRVFQYAEERPGFELPESYYNESMQRMTDAAKDAANGKKPAPQGQLGDEKPPSRRSLSSSSDQKDSDLDLSSGSDFPTPKEEENAIQRADTTRDLERAQTAPDLEKTVSRPIAPTRTRDGYILVDWYTTDDPENPKNWGAGKKAIVVLQIYLYTLAVYMGSAIYTPSINGVVSAFGVSTTVALLGLSLYVLGYGTGPLLWSPLSEIPVIGRNPPYLFTFGIFVILCVPTALVDNIGGLLVLRFLQGFFGSPCLATGGASLGDVTDLLYLSYFLTGWAGFATAGPALGPVISGFSVPAENWRWSLWEIIWLAGPVFLSMFFLLPETSANNILLRRAKRIRKLTGNPIYKSQSELDQQGLTAKSVTYEALVRPWILNALDPAILFTTVYVMIVYGVRIVSCHHLERTLADIRI
;
A
#
# COMPACT_ATOMS: atom_id res chain seq x y z
N MET A 1 12.61 18.23 1.18
CA MET A 1 11.60 18.58 0.16
C MET A 1 12.02 18.10 -1.24
N TYR A 2 13.31 18.20 -1.62
CA TYR A 2 13.84 17.67 -2.88
C TYR A 2 13.50 16.20 -3.14
N ASP A 3 13.65 15.31 -2.15
CA ASP A 3 13.37 13.87 -2.33
C ASP A 3 11.88 13.56 -2.53
N ILE A 4 10.99 14.37 -1.93
CA ILE A 4 9.54 14.23 -2.09
C ILE A 4 9.15 14.53 -3.54
N VAL A 5 9.69 15.62 -4.10
CA VAL A 5 9.41 16.03 -5.47
C VAL A 5 10.09 15.11 -6.48
N ARG A 6 11.28 14.57 -6.17
CA ARG A 6 11.94 13.56 -7.02
C ARG A 6 11.11 12.29 -7.15
N ASP A 7 10.61 11.77 -6.03
CA ASP A 7 9.95 10.47 -5.99
C ASP A 7 8.47 10.54 -6.37
N SER A 8 7.93 11.75 -6.55
CA SER A 8 6.56 12.01 -6.97
C SER A 8 6.32 11.79 -8.47
N GLY A 9 5.04 11.80 -8.87
CA GLY A 9 4.65 11.66 -10.27
C GLY A 9 5.34 12.68 -11.18
N PHE A 10 5.42 13.94 -10.73
CA PHE A 10 6.14 15.00 -11.41
C PHE A 10 7.63 14.72 -11.55
N GLY A 11 8.31 14.34 -10.47
CA GLY A 11 9.76 14.04 -10.51
C GLY A 11 10.09 12.90 -11.46
N ARG A 12 9.25 11.87 -11.51
CA ARG A 12 9.39 10.78 -12.49
C ARG A 12 9.18 11.23 -13.92
N LEU A 13 8.15 12.04 -14.17
CA LEU A 13 7.88 12.58 -15.50
C LEU A 13 9.05 13.47 -15.96
N ALA A 14 9.53 14.35 -15.09
CA ALA A 14 10.69 15.19 -15.35
C ALA A 14 11.96 14.37 -15.63
N ARG A 15 12.20 13.28 -14.88
CA ARG A 15 13.30 12.34 -15.14
C ARG A 15 13.16 11.64 -16.49
N PHE A 16 11.96 11.20 -16.83
CA PHE A 16 11.71 10.54 -18.12
C PHE A 16 11.96 11.50 -19.30
N VAL A 17 11.44 12.73 -19.22
CA VAL A 17 11.61 13.76 -20.26
C VAL A 17 13.08 14.20 -20.39
N THR A 18 13.82 14.27 -19.29
CA THR A 18 15.22 14.73 -19.28
C THR A 18 16.24 13.61 -19.46
N GLY A 19 15.81 12.37 -19.67
CA GLY A 19 16.70 11.21 -19.78
C GLY A 19 17.49 10.93 -18.50
N GLY A 20 16.97 11.31 -17.33
CA GLY A 20 17.59 11.11 -16.01
C GLY A 20 18.63 12.16 -15.61
N ARG A 21 18.68 13.31 -16.30
CA ARG A 21 19.61 14.40 -15.95
C ARG A 21 19.17 15.21 -14.72
N VAL A 22 17.88 15.31 -14.46
CA VAL A 22 17.30 16.04 -13.32
C VAL A 22 16.83 15.05 -12.25
N PHE A 23 16.90 15.43 -10.96
CA PHE A 23 16.50 14.60 -9.82
C PHE A 23 17.25 13.27 -9.68
N GLN A 24 18.56 13.28 -9.87
CA GLN A 24 19.42 12.09 -9.75
C GLN A 24 19.37 11.47 -8.34
N TYR A 25 19.33 10.13 -8.32
CA TYR A 25 19.49 9.35 -7.09
C TYR A 25 20.95 9.30 -6.64
N ALA A 26 21.20 8.83 -5.42
CA ALA A 26 22.57 8.73 -4.89
C ALA A 26 23.48 7.91 -5.82
N GLU A 27 22.97 6.79 -6.33
CA GLU A 27 23.65 5.86 -7.23
C GLU A 27 23.80 6.39 -8.67
N GLU A 28 23.28 7.57 -8.99
CA GLU A 28 23.44 8.18 -10.32
C GLU A 28 24.40 9.37 -10.32
N ARG A 29 24.90 9.77 -9.13
CA ARG A 29 25.81 10.91 -8.98
C ARG A 29 27.26 10.48 -9.25
N PRO A 30 28.06 11.31 -9.95
CA PRO A 30 29.48 11.03 -10.17
C PRO A 30 30.22 11.02 -8.82
N GLY A 31 30.80 9.87 -8.46
CA GLY A 31 31.50 9.67 -7.18
C GLY A 31 30.75 8.82 -6.13
N PHE A 32 29.61 8.21 -6.48
CA PHE A 32 28.97 7.24 -5.59
C PHE A 32 29.72 5.90 -5.60
N GLU A 33 30.18 5.50 -4.42
CA GLU A 33 30.74 4.17 -4.17
C GLU A 33 29.72 3.32 -3.41
N LEU A 34 29.60 2.03 -3.78
CA LEU A 34 28.78 1.08 -3.03
C LEU A 34 29.27 0.98 -1.58
N PRO A 35 28.37 0.83 -0.59
CA PRO A 35 28.79 0.64 0.79
C PRO A 35 29.74 -0.56 0.95
N GLU A 36 30.71 -0.46 1.86
CA GLU A 36 31.71 -1.51 2.11
C GLU A 36 31.10 -2.89 2.41
N SER A 37 29.86 -2.96 2.92
CA SER A 37 29.13 -4.21 3.13
C SER A 37 28.93 -5.02 1.85
N TYR A 38 28.84 -4.34 0.68
CA TYR A 38 28.75 -4.99 -0.62
C TYR A 38 30.13 -5.44 -1.16
N TYR A 39 31.23 -4.85 -0.66
CA TYR A 39 32.61 -5.17 -1.08
C TYR A 39 33.28 -6.21 -0.15
N ASN A 40 33.09 -6.11 1.16
CA ASN A 40 33.77 -6.96 2.16
C ASN A 40 33.40 -8.44 2.03
N GLU A 41 32.24 -8.80 1.50
CA GLU A 41 31.93 -10.20 1.17
C GLU A 41 32.62 -10.71 -0.10
N SER A 42 32.94 -9.82 -1.05
CA SER A 42 33.78 -10.18 -2.21
C SER A 42 35.23 -10.41 -1.76
N MET A 43 35.68 -9.68 -0.74
CA MET A 43 36.98 -9.84 -0.12
C MET A 43 37.03 -11.08 0.77
N GLN A 44 35.99 -11.36 1.57
CA GLN A 44 35.82 -12.63 2.30
C GLN A 44 35.83 -13.84 1.38
N ARG A 45 35.24 -13.75 0.18
CA ARG A 45 35.38 -14.80 -0.84
C ARG A 45 36.81 -14.98 -1.34
N MET A 46 37.60 -13.91 -1.48
CA MET A 46 39.02 -14.05 -1.83
C MET A 46 39.81 -14.67 -0.67
N THR A 47 39.52 -14.30 0.58
CA THR A 47 40.17 -14.89 1.76
C THR A 47 39.74 -16.34 2.00
N ASP A 48 38.48 -16.69 1.79
CA ASP A 48 37.96 -18.04 1.98
C ASP A 48 38.34 -18.95 0.80
N ALA A 49 38.32 -18.45 -0.45
CA ALA A 49 38.88 -19.18 -1.58
C ALA A 49 40.41 -19.33 -1.48
N ALA A 50 41.13 -18.33 -0.94
CA ALA A 50 42.55 -18.44 -0.65
C ALA A 50 42.84 -19.41 0.51
N LYS A 51 41.97 -19.47 1.53
CA LYS A 51 42.05 -20.45 2.62
C LYS A 51 41.74 -21.87 2.12
N ASP A 52 40.75 -22.04 1.25
CA ASP A 52 40.39 -23.33 0.65
C ASP A 52 41.48 -23.83 -0.31
N ALA A 53 42.11 -22.92 -1.06
CA ALA A 53 43.29 -23.20 -1.87
C ALA A 53 44.54 -23.52 -1.02
N ALA A 54 44.74 -22.82 0.12
CA ALA A 54 45.83 -23.08 1.06
C ALA A 54 45.63 -24.37 1.87
N ASN A 55 44.38 -24.78 2.14
CA ASN A 55 44.04 -26.04 2.81
C ASN A 55 43.89 -27.24 1.85
N GLY A 56 44.19 -27.07 0.56
CA GLY A 56 44.24 -28.19 -0.40
C GLY A 56 42.90 -28.90 -0.67
N LYS A 57 41.76 -28.27 -0.38
CA LYS A 57 40.44 -28.86 -0.72
C LYS A 57 40.17 -28.67 -2.21
N LYS A 58 40.14 -29.77 -2.97
CA LYS A 58 39.65 -29.77 -4.36
C LYS A 58 38.15 -29.42 -4.39
N PRO A 59 37.68 -28.66 -5.40
CA PRO A 59 36.25 -28.41 -5.57
C PRO A 59 35.55 -29.75 -5.89
N ALA A 60 34.51 -30.07 -5.11
CA ALA A 60 33.71 -31.27 -5.31
C ALA A 60 32.87 -31.17 -6.60
N PRO A 61 32.70 -32.28 -7.36
CA PRO A 61 32.08 -32.25 -8.67
C PRO A 61 30.55 -32.09 -8.60
N GLN A 62 30.00 -31.38 -9.59
CA GLN A 62 28.56 -31.40 -9.91
C GLN A 62 28.12 -32.83 -10.25
N GLY A 63 27.13 -33.35 -9.51
CA GLY A 63 26.58 -34.71 -9.66
C GLY A 63 25.05 -34.69 -9.75
N GLN A 64 24.55 -35.51 -10.67
CA GLN A 64 23.19 -35.59 -11.22
C GLN A 64 22.12 -36.21 -10.30
N LEU A 65 20.86 -36.06 -10.75
CA LEU A 65 19.62 -36.70 -10.30
C LEU A 65 19.76 -38.14 -9.78
N GLY A 66 18.99 -38.46 -8.73
CA GLY A 66 18.62 -39.81 -8.33
C GLY A 66 17.65 -39.83 -7.16
N ASP A 67 16.48 -40.45 -7.36
CA ASP A 67 15.42 -40.72 -6.39
C ASP A 67 15.92 -41.45 -5.13
N GLU A 68 15.40 -41.10 -3.94
CA GLU A 68 14.99 -42.10 -2.93
C GLU A 68 14.11 -41.52 -1.80
N LYS A 69 13.14 -42.34 -1.37
CA LYS A 69 12.01 -42.08 -0.45
C LYS A 69 12.40 -41.92 1.04
N PRO A 70 11.52 -41.35 1.88
CA PRO A 70 11.81 -41.03 3.29
C PRO A 70 11.44 -42.17 4.27
N PRO A 71 12.10 -42.30 5.44
CA PRO A 71 11.59 -43.14 6.51
C PRO A 71 10.89 -42.36 7.63
N SER A 72 9.60 -42.69 7.77
CA SER A 72 8.76 -42.87 8.96
C SER A 72 8.90 -42.01 10.22
N ARG A 73 7.76 -41.39 10.56
CA ARG A 73 7.27 -41.04 11.91
C ARG A 73 7.39 -42.20 12.91
N ARG A 74 7.82 -41.89 14.14
CA ARG A 74 7.42 -42.60 15.36
C ARG A 74 7.10 -41.61 16.48
N SER A 75 6.09 -41.98 17.25
CA SER A 75 5.27 -41.21 18.15
C SER A 75 5.84 -41.05 19.58
N LEU A 76 5.46 -39.92 20.18
CA LEU A 76 5.29 -39.56 21.60
C LEU A 76 5.45 -40.64 22.69
N SER A 77 6.19 -40.29 23.75
CA SER A 77 5.76 -40.50 25.14
C SER A 77 6.50 -39.58 26.13
N SER A 78 5.72 -39.05 27.07
CA SER A 78 6.02 -38.16 28.19
C SER A 78 6.66 -38.86 29.40
N SER A 79 7.49 -38.14 30.17
CA SER A 79 7.46 -38.13 31.65
C SER A 79 8.52 -37.17 32.24
N SER A 80 8.09 -36.44 33.27
CA SER A 80 8.80 -35.53 34.17
C SER A 80 9.81 -36.23 35.08
N ASP A 81 10.85 -35.52 35.54
CA ASP A 81 11.14 -35.27 36.98
C ASP A 81 12.44 -34.48 37.20
N GLN A 82 12.41 -33.66 38.27
CA GLN A 82 13.38 -32.68 38.76
C GLN A 82 14.64 -33.31 39.41
N LYS A 83 15.82 -32.65 39.34
CA LYS A 83 16.47 -31.91 40.47
C LYS A 83 17.90 -31.40 40.16
N ASP A 84 18.23 -30.32 40.87
CA ASP A 84 19.38 -29.40 40.83
C ASP A 84 20.80 -30.01 40.95
N SER A 85 21.79 -29.33 40.35
CA SER A 85 23.05 -28.97 41.03
C SER A 85 23.88 -27.94 40.23
N ASP A 86 24.50 -27.06 41.01
CA ASP A 86 25.21 -25.81 40.70
C ASP A 86 26.42 -25.93 39.74
N LEU A 87 26.75 -24.83 39.04
CA LEU A 87 28.04 -24.09 39.11
C LEU A 87 28.34 -23.24 37.85
N ASP A 88 28.25 -21.92 38.06
CA ASP A 88 29.20 -20.85 37.71
C ASP A 88 29.74 -20.60 36.28
N LEU A 89 29.45 -19.35 35.86
CA LEU A 89 30.35 -18.32 35.31
C LEU A 89 30.70 -18.28 33.81
N SER A 90 29.88 -17.47 33.13
CA SER A 90 30.25 -16.28 32.34
C SER A 90 30.55 -16.41 30.84
N SER A 91 30.07 -15.36 30.14
CA SER A 91 30.48 -14.87 28.82
C SER A 91 29.89 -15.57 27.60
N GLY A 92 28.77 -15.05 27.09
CA GLY A 92 28.33 -15.28 25.71
C GLY A 92 27.07 -14.47 25.39
N SER A 93 27.13 -13.67 24.34
CA SER A 93 26.07 -12.83 23.80
C SER A 93 24.76 -13.57 23.51
N ASP A 94 23.67 -13.17 24.17
CA ASP A 94 22.31 -13.60 23.82
C ASP A 94 21.56 -12.47 23.10
N PHE A 95 21.40 -12.62 21.79
CA PHE A 95 20.32 -11.95 21.07
C PHE A 95 19.03 -12.75 21.31
N PRO A 96 17.89 -12.12 21.65
CA PRO A 96 16.64 -12.84 21.72
C PRO A 96 16.27 -13.36 20.33
N THR A 97 15.94 -14.64 20.25
CA THR A 97 15.32 -15.19 19.04
C THR A 97 13.89 -14.61 18.89
N PRO A 98 13.32 -14.51 17.67
CA PRO A 98 11.97 -13.96 17.46
C PRO A 98 10.85 -14.63 18.29
N LYS A 99 11.08 -15.88 18.74
CA LYS A 99 10.18 -16.60 19.64
C LYS A 99 10.26 -16.14 21.10
N GLU A 100 11.39 -15.58 21.52
CA GLU A 100 11.56 -15.03 22.87
C GLU A 100 10.92 -13.65 23.02
N GLU A 101 10.92 -12.84 21.96
CA GLU A 101 10.12 -11.59 21.92
C GLU A 101 8.62 -11.87 22.00
N GLU A 102 8.13 -12.86 21.25
CA GLU A 102 6.72 -13.25 21.28
C GLU A 102 6.30 -13.78 22.68
N ASN A 103 7.17 -14.53 23.34
CA ASN A 103 6.97 -15.01 24.71
C ASN A 103 7.08 -13.89 25.77
N ALA A 104 7.91 -12.88 25.55
CA ALA A 104 8.04 -11.73 26.45
C ALA A 104 6.81 -10.81 26.36
N ILE A 105 6.26 -10.61 25.15
CA ILE A 105 5.04 -9.85 24.91
C ILE A 105 3.82 -10.56 25.52
N GLN A 106 3.77 -11.91 25.47
CA GLN A 106 2.70 -12.70 26.09
C GLN A 106 2.74 -12.73 27.63
N ARG A 107 3.86 -12.36 28.26
CA ARG A 107 4.04 -12.38 29.73
C ARG A 107 4.01 -10.99 30.38
N ALA A 108 3.80 -9.93 29.62
CA ALA A 108 3.79 -8.57 30.16
C ALA A 108 2.42 -8.23 30.78
N ASP A 109 2.30 -8.37 32.10
CA ASP A 109 1.06 -8.09 32.84
C ASP A 109 0.89 -6.60 33.25
N THR A 110 1.90 -5.75 33.06
CA THR A 110 1.86 -4.32 33.47
C THR A 110 2.17 -3.36 32.33
N THR A 111 1.49 -2.21 32.26
CA THR A 111 1.76 -1.11 31.31
C THR A 111 3.21 -0.63 31.31
N ARG A 112 3.90 -0.72 32.45
CA ARG A 112 5.32 -0.39 32.58
C ARG A 112 6.27 -1.37 31.88
N ASP A 113 5.89 -2.64 31.77
CA ASP A 113 6.69 -3.66 31.09
C ASP A 113 6.55 -3.51 29.56
N LEU A 114 5.36 -3.12 29.10
CA LEU A 114 5.13 -2.66 27.73
C LEU A 114 5.95 -1.40 27.42
N GLU A 115 5.97 -0.40 28.29
CA GLU A 115 6.80 0.81 28.12
C GLU A 115 8.31 0.49 28.08
N ARG A 116 8.80 -0.47 28.88
CA ARG A 116 10.20 -0.88 28.84
C ARG A 116 10.55 -1.66 27.57
N ALA A 117 9.67 -2.54 27.12
CA ALA A 117 9.77 -3.21 25.83
C ALA A 117 9.66 -2.23 24.64
N GLN A 118 8.97 -1.09 24.82
CA GLN A 118 8.91 0.01 23.85
C GLN A 118 10.18 0.88 23.87
N THR A 119 10.77 1.12 25.04
CA THR A 119 11.92 2.01 25.20
C THR A 119 13.24 1.35 24.76
N ALA A 120 13.35 0.03 24.89
CA ALA A 120 14.53 -0.72 24.46
C ALA A 120 14.85 -0.60 22.94
N PRO A 121 13.91 -0.82 22.00
CA PRO A 121 14.17 -0.66 20.57
C PRO A 121 14.33 0.82 20.15
N ASP A 122 13.69 1.76 20.84
CA ASP A 122 13.86 3.21 20.56
C ASP A 122 15.20 3.77 21.09
N LEU A 123 15.80 3.17 22.13
CA LEU A 123 17.18 3.46 22.57
C LEU A 123 18.24 2.79 21.66
N GLU A 124 17.93 1.65 21.03
CA GLU A 124 18.84 1.01 20.05
C GLU A 124 18.82 1.68 18.67
N LYS A 125 17.76 2.43 18.31
CA LYS A 125 17.71 3.25 17.07
C LYS A 125 18.82 4.30 16.97
N THR A 126 19.59 4.55 18.02
CA THR A 126 20.66 5.56 18.00
C THR A 126 21.90 5.14 17.21
N VAL A 127 22.04 3.87 16.81
CA VAL A 127 23.20 3.38 16.04
C VAL A 127 22.74 2.75 14.73
N SER A 128 22.87 3.48 13.62
CA SER A 128 22.61 2.97 12.28
C SER A 128 23.56 1.80 11.98
N ARG A 129 23.04 0.59 11.80
CA ARG A 129 23.85 -0.59 11.44
C ARG A 129 23.79 -0.84 9.93
N PRO A 130 24.93 -1.15 9.27
CA PRO A 130 24.93 -1.53 7.87
C PRO A 130 24.25 -2.90 7.71
N ILE A 131 23.32 -3.01 6.76
CA ILE A 131 22.66 -4.28 6.45
C ILE A 131 23.51 -5.01 5.40
N ALA A 132 23.92 -6.24 5.71
CA ALA A 132 24.66 -7.08 4.77
C ALA A 132 23.69 -7.68 3.74
N PRO A 133 24.03 -7.67 2.44
CA PRO A 133 23.15 -8.18 1.40
C PRO A 133 23.08 -9.72 1.44
N THR A 134 21.89 -10.27 1.63
CA THR A 134 21.69 -11.73 1.65
C THR A 134 21.91 -12.36 0.28
N ARG A 135 22.64 -13.48 0.17
CA ARG A 135 22.71 -14.26 -1.07
C ARG A 135 21.61 -15.31 -1.16
N THR A 136 20.95 -15.38 -2.30
CA THR A 136 20.03 -16.48 -2.62
C THR A 136 20.81 -17.76 -2.94
N ARG A 137 20.18 -18.92 -2.75
CA ARG A 137 20.77 -20.24 -3.08
C ARG A 137 21.28 -20.35 -4.53
N ASP A 138 20.71 -19.56 -5.44
CA ASP A 138 21.08 -19.48 -6.86
C ASP A 138 22.28 -18.56 -7.15
N GLY A 139 22.93 -18.01 -6.12
CA GLY A 139 24.15 -17.21 -6.24
C GLY A 139 23.92 -15.71 -6.48
N TYR A 140 22.68 -15.24 -6.58
CA TYR A 140 22.32 -13.82 -6.67
C TYR A 140 22.58 -13.07 -5.35
N ILE A 141 22.98 -11.81 -5.45
CA ILE A 141 23.12 -10.89 -4.30
C ILE A 141 21.82 -10.11 -4.19
N LEU A 142 21.14 -10.23 -3.06
CA LEU A 142 19.91 -9.51 -2.79
C LEU A 142 20.21 -8.05 -2.48
N VAL A 143 19.61 -7.15 -3.25
CA VAL A 143 19.67 -5.71 -2.97
C VAL A 143 18.61 -5.37 -1.94
N ASP A 144 19.06 -4.98 -0.76
CA ASP A 144 18.24 -4.49 0.34
C ASP A 144 18.66 -3.05 0.72
N TRP A 145 18.04 -2.50 1.77
CA TRP A 145 18.41 -1.20 2.35
C TRP A 145 19.89 -1.18 2.77
N TYR A 146 20.55 -0.01 2.70
CA TYR A 146 21.98 0.08 3.03
C TYR A 146 22.24 0.06 4.54
N THR A 147 21.34 0.69 5.29
CA THR A 147 21.41 0.84 6.75
C THR A 147 20.02 0.66 7.34
N THR A 148 19.96 0.38 8.64
CA THR A 148 18.70 0.38 9.42
C THR A 148 17.91 1.67 9.25
N ASP A 149 18.59 2.81 9.11
CA ASP A 149 17.99 4.16 8.99
C ASP A 149 18.02 4.71 7.54
N ASP A 150 17.99 3.83 6.52
CA ASP A 150 18.05 4.27 5.12
C ASP A 150 16.92 5.26 4.78
N PRO A 151 17.23 6.48 4.28
CA PRO A 151 16.23 7.51 4.00
C PRO A 151 15.31 7.18 2.81
N GLU A 152 15.67 6.22 1.94
CA GLU A 152 14.76 5.73 0.90
C GLU A 152 13.70 4.77 1.46
N ASN A 153 13.90 4.20 2.66
CA ASN A 153 12.89 3.36 3.31
C ASN A 153 11.69 4.22 3.78
N PRO A 154 10.47 3.95 3.30
CA PRO A 154 9.28 4.70 3.68
C PRO A 154 8.97 4.74 5.18
N LYS A 155 9.37 3.70 5.92
CA LYS A 155 9.22 3.64 7.38
C LYS A 155 10.18 4.57 8.12
N ASN A 156 11.31 4.95 7.52
CA ASN A 156 12.31 5.82 8.13
C ASN A 156 12.13 7.30 7.78
N TRP A 157 11.07 7.65 7.03
CA TRP A 157 10.82 9.03 6.67
C TRP A 157 10.52 9.92 7.87
N GLY A 158 11.01 11.15 7.85
CA GLY A 158 10.68 12.16 8.86
C GLY A 158 9.17 12.41 8.95
N ALA A 159 8.71 12.79 10.14
CA ALA A 159 7.28 12.94 10.46
C ALA A 159 6.51 13.83 9.47
N GLY A 160 7.11 14.94 9.01
CA GLY A 160 6.47 15.82 8.03
C GLY A 160 6.22 15.17 6.67
N LYS A 161 7.15 14.33 6.18
CA LYS A 161 6.97 13.60 4.91
C LYS A 161 5.88 12.55 5.06
N LYS A 162 5.87 11.81 6.16
CA LYS A 162 4.81 10.84 6.47
C LYS A 162 3.44 11.53 6.55
N ALA A 163 3.35 12.65 7.27
CA ALA A 163 2.12 13.41 7.43
C ALA A 163 1.54 13.89 6.09
N ILE A 164 2.38 14.36 5.17
CA ILE A 164 1.93 14.76 3.82
C ILE A 164 1.32 13.58 3.08
N VAL A 165 1.99 12.42 3.06
CA VAL A 165 1.49 11.21 2.37
C VAL A 165 0.19 10.72 2.98
N VAL A 166 0.13 10.63 4.30
CA VAL A 166 -1.07 10.22 5.03
C VAL A 166 -2.24 11.15 4.73
N LEU A 167 -2.02 12.47 4.84
CA LEU A 167 -3.05 13.47 4.56
C LEU A 167 -3.55 13.41 3.11
N GLN A 168 -2.66 13.15 2.15
CA GLN A 168 -3.05 12.99 0.75
C GLN A 168 -3.94 11.77 0.53
N ILE A 169 -3.61 10.63 1.13
CA ILE A 169 -4.44 9.42 1.06
C ILE A 169 -5.81 9.68 1.71
N TYR A 170 -5.84 10.41 2.83
CA TYR A 170 -7.07 10.78 3.53
C TYR A 170 -7.95 11.69 2.69
N LEU A 171 -7.39 12.76 2.12
CA LEU A 171 -8.12 13.72 1.28
C LEU A 171 -8.59 13.08 -0.02
N TYR A 172 -7.80 12.19 -0.63
CA TYR A 172 -8.23 11.43 -1.80
C TYR A 172 -9.44 10.55 -1.45
N THR A 173 -9.36 9.82 -0.34
CA THR A 173 -10.47 8.98 0.13
C THR A 173 -11.71 9.81 0.44
N LEU A 174 -11.54 10.95 1.09
CA LEU A 174 -12.61 11.92 1.37
C LEU A 174 -13.29 12.36 0.08
N ALA A 175 -12.51 12.76 -0.94
CA ALA A 175 -13.05 13.23 -2.22
C ALA A 175 -13.89 12.16 -2.92
N VAL A 176 -13.39 10.92 -2.96
CA VAL A 176 -14.08 9.82 -3.64
C VAL A 176 -15.37 9.44 -2.92
N TYR A 177 -15.35 9.33 -1.58
CA TYR A 177 -16.55 9.04 -0.81
C TYR A 177 -17.56 10.18 -0.83
N MET A 178 -17.10 11.44 -0.72
CA MET A 178 -17.96 12.61 -0.85
C MET A 178 -18.64 12.64 -2.22
N GLY A 179 -17.93 12.25 -3.29
CA GLY A 179 -18.48 12.17 -4.64
C GLY A 179 -19.67 11.25 -4.84
N SER A 180 -19.81 10.24 -3.99
CA SER A 180 -21.03 9.42 -4.00
C SER A 180 -22.24 10.24 -3.54
N ALA A 181 -22.19 10.77 -2.32
CA ALA A 181 -23.35 11.35 -1.64
C ALA A 181 -23.62 12.82 -1.98
N ILE A 182 -22.64 13.55 -2.53
CA ILE A 182 -22.84 14.94 -2.96
C ILE A 182 -23.95 15.07 -4.03
N TYR A 183 -24.25 13.98 -4.72
CA TYR A 183 -25.32 13.93 -5.70
C TYR A 183 -26.73 13.91 -5.09
N THR A 184 -26.90 13.50 -3.84
CA THR A 184 -28.23 13.24 -3.28
C THR A 184 -29.18 14.45 -3.33
N PRO A 185 -28.74 15.69 -2.96
CA PRO A 185 -29.61 16.86 -3.08
C PRO A 185 -29.99 17.22 -4.53
N SER A 186 -29.25 16.70 -5.52
CA SER A 186 -29.48 16.96 -6.94
C SER A 186 -30.55 16.06 -7.58
N ILE A 187 -31.00 15.01 -6.89
CA ILE A 187 -31.91 13.99 -7.44
C ILE A 187 -33.20 14.62 -7.98
N ASN A 188 -33.84 15.52 -7.22
CA ASN A 188 -35.08 16.17 -7.65
C ASN A 188 -34.85 17.05 -8.90
N GLY A 189 -33.72 17.75 -8.96
CA GLY A 189 -33.39 18.56 -10.13
C GLY A 189 -33.09 17.71 -11.38
N VAL A 190 -32.50 16.51 -11.22
CA VAL A 190 -32.32 15.54 -12.31
C VAL A 190 -33.66 15.00 -12.80
N VAL A 191 -34.59 14.67 -11.90
CA VAL A 191 -35.96 14.25 -12.23
C VAL A 191 -36.65 15.32 -13.08
N SER A 192 -36.61 16.58 -12.65
CA SER A 192 -37.22 17.69 -13.39
C SER A 192 -36.52 17.98 -14.72
N ALA A 193 -35.20 17.89 -14.78
CA ALA A 193 -34.43 18.21 -15.99
C ALA A 193 -34.56 17.16 -17.10
N PHE A 194 -34.64 15.88 -16.74
CA PHE A 194 -34.69 14.78 -17.73
C PHE A 194 -36.07 14.12 -17.86
N GLY A 195 -37.06 14.51 -17.04
CA GLY A 195 -38.41 13.93 -17.07
C GLY A 195 -38.45 12.44 -16.70
N VAL A 196 -37.53 11.99 -15.84
CA VAL A 196 -37.38 10.57 -15.45
C VAL A 196 -37.95 10.30 -14.05
N SER A 197 -38.23 9.04 -13.73
CA SER A 197 -38.66 8.67 -12.37
C SER A 197 -37.53 8.86 -11.34
N THR A 198 -37.89 9.09 -10.07
CA THR A 198 -36.93 9.18 -8.96
C THR A 198 -36.03 7.94 -8.87
N THR A 199 -36.57 6.76 -9.20
CA THR A 199 -35.80 5.50 -9.25
C THR A 199 -34.66 5.59 -10.25
N VAL A 200 -34.89 6.14 -11.44
CA VAL A 200 -33.84 6.29 -12.47
C VAL A 200 -32.82 7.34 -12.05
N ALA A 201 -33.26 8.46 -11.45
CA ALA A 201 -32.34 9.48 -10.95
C ALA A 201 -31.41 8.93 -9.83
N LEU A 202 -31.94 8.08 -8.94
CA LEU A 202 -31.18 7.39 -7.89
C LEU A 202 -30.14 6.40 -8.42
N LEU A 203 -30.32 5.83 -9.62
CA LEU A 203 -29.33 4.94 -10.23
C LEU A 203 -27.96 5.61 -10.38
N GLY A 204 -27.90 6.94 -10.52
CA GLY A 204 -26.62 7.66 -10.58
C GLY A 204 -25.76 7.49 -9.32
N LEU A 205 -26.41 7.46 -8.14
CA LEU A 205 -25.73 7.17 -6.87
C LEU A 205 -25.32 5.69 -6.82
N SER A 206 -26.26 4.78 -7.12
CA SER A 206 -26.02 3.33 -7.06
C SER A 206 -24.91 2.88 -8.01
N LEU A 207 -24.85 3.43 -9.23
CA LEU A 207 -23.82 3.11 -10.21
C LEU A 207 -22.45 3.64 -9.81
N TYR A 208 -22.38 4.81 -9.17
CA TYR A 208 -21.12 5.30 -8.60
C TYR A 208 -20.61 4.35 -7.51
N VAL A 209 -21.50 3.88 -6.62
CA VAL A 209 -21.17 2.90 -5.58
C VAL A 209 -20.72 1.56 -6.17
N LEU A 210 -21.41 1.08 -7.21
CA LEU A 210 -21.01 -0.11 -7.96
C LEU A 210 -19.64 0.06 -8.61
N GLY A 211 -19.40 1.24 -9.22
CA GLY A 211 -18.12 1.59 -9.81
C GLY A 211 -16.99 1.52 -8.80
N TYR A 212 -17.11 2.20 -7.65
CA TYR A 212 -16.04 2.17 -6.66
C TYR A 212 -15.93 0.84 -5.90
N GLY A 213 -16.98 0.00 -5.88
CA GLY A 213 -16.89 -1.35 -5.34
C GLY A 213 -16.14 -2.31 -6.28
N THR A 214 -16.29 -2.11 -7.60
CA THR A 214 -15.66 -2.98 -8.62
C THR A 214 -14.27 -2.51 -9.03
N GLY A 215 -13.99 -1.22 -9.03
CA GLY A 215 -12.69 -0.66 -9.39
C GLY A 215 -11.50 -1.22 -8.60
N PRO A 216 -11.54 -1.33 -7.26
CA PRO A 216 -10.40 -1.81 -6.47
C PRO A 216 -10.01 -3.24 -6.80
N LEU A 217 -10.96 -4.05 -7.30
CA LEU A 217 -10.67 -5.42 -7.76
C LEU A 217 -9.67 -5.43 -8.90
N LEU A 218 -9.69 -4.42 -9.77
CA LEU A 218 -8.72 -4.27 -10.85
C LEU A 218 -7.48 -3.51 -10.38
N TRP A 219 -7.66 -2.37 -9.72
CA TRP A 219 -6.56 -1.43 -9.48
C TRP A 219 -5.68 -1.82 -8.29
N SER A 220 -6.23 -2.48 -7.26
CA SER A 220 -5.46 -2.86 -6.08
C SER A 220 -4.37 -3.87 -6.40
N PRO A 221 -4.64 -4.97 -7.13
CA PRO A 221 -3.57 -5.90 -7.49
C PRO A 221 -2.55 -5.30 -8.46
N LEU A 222 -2.98 -4.41 -9.38
CA LEU A 222 -2.07 -3.66 -10.24
C LEU A 222 -1.06 -2.84 -9.43
N SER A 223 -1.48 -2.30 -8.28
CA SER A 223 -0.61 -1.52 -7.39
C SER A 223 0.45 -2.35 -6.65
N GLU A 224 0.23 -3.66 -6.56
CA GLU A 224 1.14 -4.59 -5.90
C GLU A 224 2.23 -5.08 -6.82
N ILE A 225 2.05 -4.95 -8.15
CA ILE A 225 3.07 -5.29 -9.12
C ILE A 225 4.30 -4.38 -8.88
N PRO A 226 5.45 -4.94 -8.45
CA PRO A 226 6.68 -4.21 -8.14
C PRO A 226 7.18 -3.26 -9.24
N VAL A 227 6.92 -3.55 -10.52
CA VAL A 227 7.29 -2.64 -11.62
C VAL A 227 6.40 -1.40 -11.65
N ILE A 228 5.11 -1.56 -11.33
CA ILE A 228 4.10 -0.49 -11.32
C ILE A 228 4.22 0.30 -10.00
N GLY A 229 4.10 -0.36 -8.85
CA GLY A 229 4.07 0.27 -7.52
C GLY A 229 2.72 0.89 -7.17
N ARG A 230 2.69 1.57 -6.02
CA ARG A 230 1.46 2.13 -5.42
C ARG A 230 1.04 3.43 -6.09
N ASN A 231 2.00 4.27 -6.46
CA ASN A 231 1.74 5.63 -6.91
C ASN A 231 1.13 5.74 -8.33
N PRO A 232 1.60 5.01 -9.36
CA PRO A 232 1.08 5.18 -10.72
C PRO A 232 -0.42 4.87 -10.89
N PRO A 233 -0.98 3.80 -10.28
CA PRO A 233 -2.42 3.57 -10.29
C PRO A 233 -3.19 4.73 -9.69
N TYR A 234 -2.75 5.31 -8.57
CA TYR A 234 -3.40 6.49 -7.99
C TYR A 234 -3.45 7.68 -8.93
N LEU A 235 -2.30 8.05 -9.50
CA LEU A 235 -2.23 9.24 -10.36
C LEU A 235 -3.02 9.04 -11.67
N PHE A 236 -2.92 7.87 -12.28
CA PHE A 236 -3.62 7.59 -13.53
C PHE A 236 -5.14 7.59 -13.33
N THR A 237 -5.64 6.83 -12.36
CA THR A 237 -7.09 6.70 -12.19
C THR A 237 -7.70 7.96 -11.58
N PHE A 238 -7.03 8.62 -10.64
CA PHE A 238 -7.54 9.85 -10.06
C PHE A 238 -7.47 11.03 -11.05
N GLY A 239 -6.49 11.04 -11.95
CA GLY A 239 -6.47 11.98 -13.06
C GLY A 239 -7.69 11.80 -13.98
N ILE A 240 -8.01 10.54 -14.34
CA ILE A 240 -9.22 10.23 -15.10
C ILE A 240 -10.48 10.62 -14.32
N PHE A 241 -10.54 10.38 -13.01
CA PHE A 241 -11.65 10.81 -12.16
C PHE A 241 -11.91 12.31 -12.27
N VAL A 242 -10.87 13.13 -12.10
CA VAL A 242 -10.97 14.60 -12.19
C VAL A 242 -11.42 15.03 -13.60
N ILE A 243 -10.89 14.41 -14.64
CA ILE A 243 -11.30 14.68 -16.04
C ILE A 243 -12.77 14.32 -16.23
N LEU A 244 -13.23 13.18 -15.72
CA LEU A 244 -14.60 12.71 -15.86
C LEU A 244 -15.61 13.58 -15.10
N CYS A 245 -15.21 14.29 -14.04
CA CYS A 245 -16.12 15.20 -13.35
C CYS A 245 -16.69 16.30 -14.25
N VAL A 246 -15.89 16.81 -15.21
CA VAL A 246 -16.31 17.89 -16.14
C VAL A 246 -17.45 17.43 -17.07
N PRO A 247 -17.31 16.35 -17.87
CA PRO A 247 -18.41 15.88 -18.71
C PRO A 247 -19.60 15.40 -17.88
N THR A 248 -19.41 14.86 -16.66
CA THR A 248 -20.55 14.50 -15.79
C THR A 248 -21.38 15.73 -15.41
N ALA A 249 -20.76 16.87 -15.16
CA ALA A 249 -21.48 18.10 -14.83
C ALA A 249 -22.18 18.72 -16.06
N LEU A 250 -21.61 18.54 -17.25
CA LEU A 250 -22.10 19.12 -18.50
C LEU A 250 -23.06 18.22 -19.29
N VAL A 251 -23.21 16.96 -18.92
CA VAL A 251 -24.04 16.01 -19.69
C VAL A 251 -25.52 16.40 -19.68
N ASP A 252 -26.14 16.33 -20.86
CA ASP A 252 -27.56 16.63 -21.11
C ASP A 252 -28.37 15.37 -21.45
N ASN A 253 -27.85 14.19 -21.13
CA ASN A 253 -28.53 12.91 -21.31
C ASN A 253 -28.41 12.05 -20.05
N ILE A 254 -29.53 11.46 -19.60
CA ILE A 254 -29.57 10.60 -18.42
C ILE A 254 -28.66 9.37 -18.57
N GLY A 255 -28.67 8.70 -19.73
CA GLY A 255 -27.81 7.54 -19.97
C GLY A 255 -26.33 7.89 -19.88
N GLY A 256 -25.94 9.07 -20.40
CA GLY A 256 -24.59 9.60 -20.27
C GLY A 256 -24.22 9.88 -18.82
N LEU A 257 -25.12 10.52 -18.06
CA LEU A 257 -24.93 10.76 -16.63
C LEU A 257 -24.68 9.47 -15.86
N LEU A 258 -25.49 8.44 -16.10
CA LEU A 258 -25.37 7.14 -15.43
C LEU A 258 -24.04 6.44 -15.72
N VAL A 259 -23.62 6.41 -16.99
CA VAL A 259 -22.33 5.81 -17.40
C VAL A 259 -21.16 6.58 -16.80
N LEU A 260 -21.19 7.92 -16.89
CA LEU A 260 -20.13 8.75 -16.34
C LEU A 260 -20.01 8.60 -14.83
N ARG A 261 -21.13 8.44 -14.10
CA ARG A 261 -21.11 8.17 -12.66
C ARG A 261 -20.50 6.84 -12.31
N PHE A 262 -20.81 5.78 -13.06
CA PHE A 262 -20.13 4.50 -12.91
C PHE A 262 -18.61 4.64 -13.11
N LEU A 263 -18.19 5.29 -14.19
CA LEU A 263 -16.78 5.48 -14.51
C LEU A 263 -16.06 6.34 -13.46
N GLN A 264 -16.68 7.41 -12.96
CA GLN A 264 -16.13 8.18 -11.85
C GLN A 264 -15.93 7.31 -10.62
N GLY A 265 -16.93 6.53 -10.20
CA GLY A 265 -16.76 5.58 -9.09
C GLY A 265 -15.59 4.62 -9.35
N PHE A 266 -15.54 4.03 -10.55
CA PHE A 266 -14.54 3.02 -10.94
C PHE A 266 -13.10 3.53 -10.95
N PHE A 267 -12.87 4.76 -11.44
CA PHE A 267 -11.54 5.35 -11.50
C PHE A 267 -11.14 6.08 -10.20
N GLY A 268 -12.10 6.53 -9.38
CA GLY A 268 -11.82 7.10 -8.06
C GLY A 268 -11.48 6.05 -7.00
N SER A 269 -11.86 4.80 -7.21
CA SER A 269 -11.82 3.75 -6.19
C SER A 269 -10.45 3.29 -5.63
N PRO A 270 -9.28 3.45 -6.29
CA PRO A 270 -8.06 2.76 -5.84
C PRO A 270 -7.62 3.09 -4.42
N CYS A 271 -7.89 4.31 -3.93
CA CYS A 271 -7.60 4.65 -2.53
C CYS A 271 -8.32 3.76 -1.53
N LEU A 272 -9.49 3.22 -1.89
CA LEU A 272 -10.35 2.45 -0.98
C LEU A 272 -9.77 1.09 -0.60
N ALA A 273 -8.89 0.53 -1.42
CA ALA A 273 -8.18 -0.72 -1.10
C ALA A 273 -6.69 -0.48 -0.91
N THR A 274 -6.05 0.21 -1.86
CA THR A 274 -4.60 0.43 -1.84
C THR A 274 -4.18 1.44 -0.77
N GLY A 275 -5.10 2.30 -0.30
CA GLY A 275 -4.82 3.34 0.69
C GLY A 275 -4.31 2.75 2.00
N GLY A 276 -5.00 1.74 2.53
CA GLY A 276 -4.58 1.01 3.73
C GLY A 276 -3.20 0.36 3.57
N ALA A 277 -2.92 -0.21 2.41
CA ALA A 277 -1.59 -0.79 2.14
C ALA A 277 -0.49 0.28 2.09
N SER A 278 -0.79 1.45 1.52
CA SER A 278 0.16 2.58 1.47
C SER A 278 0.41 3.16 2.87
N LEU A 279 -0.60 3.16 3.75
CA LEU A 279 -0.42 3.53 5.16
C LEU A 279 0.45 2.49 5.89
N GLY A 280 0.25 1.20 5.63
CA GLY A 280 1.10 0.12 6.16
C GLY A 280 2.54 0.16 5.66
N ASP A 281 2.76 0.66 4.44
CA ASP A 281 4.09 0.83 3.86
C ASP A 281 4.90 1.93 4.58
N VAL A 282 4.25 3.01 5.04
CA VAL A 282 4.92 4.18 5.64
C VAL A 282 4.89 4.21 7.18
N THR A 283 4.14 3.31 7.82
CA THR A 283 3.96 3.26 9.27
C THR A 283 4.44 1.93 9.84
N ASP A 284 4.84 1.96 11.11
CA ASP A 284 5.16 0.74 11.85
C ASP A 284 3.86 0.03 12.25
N LEU A 285 3.91 -1.30 12.34
CA LEU A 285 2.76 -2.15 12.61
C LEU A 285 2.04 -1.75 13.91
N LEU A 286 2.81 -1.30 14.92
CA LEU A 286 2.29 -0.86 16.21
C LEU A 286 1.38 0.37 16.10
N TYR A 287 1.69 1.29 15.19
CA TYR A 287 0.95 2.55 15.04
C TYR A 287 -0.08 2.50 13.89
N LEU A 288 -0.02 1.48 13.03
CA LEU A 288 -0.86 1.34 11.85
C LEU A 288 -2.35 1.50 12.15
N SER A 289 -2.84 0.96 13.27
CA SER A 289 -4.24 1.05 13.69
C SER A 289 -4.72 2.50 13.87
N TYR A 290 -3.88 3.39 14.40
CA TYR A 290 -4.23 4.81 14.56
C TYR A 290 -4.37 5.51 13.20
N PHE A 291 -3.49 5.21 12.25
CA PHE A 291 -3.58 5.74 10.90
C PHE A 291 -4.80 5.18 10.15
N LEU A 292 -5.09 3.89 10.29
CA LEU A 292 -6.30 3.30 9.71
C LEU A 292 -7.59 3.89 10.33
N THR A 293 -7.57 4.21 11.62
CA THR A 293 -8.69 4.87 12.30
C THR A 293 -8.90 6.30 11.76
N GLY A 294 -7.82 7.06 11.60
CA GLY A 294 -7.88 8.37 10.95
C GLY A 294 -8.43 8.28 9.53
N TRP A 295 -7.95 7.31 8.75
CA TRP A 295 -8.44 7.04 7.40
C TRP A 295 -9.95 6.72 7.37
N ALA A 296 -10.42 5.87 8.29
CA ALA A 296 -11.82 5.55 8.46
C ALA A 296 -12.66 6.79 8.86
N GLY A 297 -12.09 7.70 9.63
CA GLY A 297 -12.69 9.00 9.96
C GLY A 297 -12.97 9.84 8.71
N PHE A 298 -11.97 10.01 7.84
CA PHE A 298 -12.15 10.72 6.56
C PHE A 298 -13.11 9.99 5.61
N ALA A 299 -13.03 8.66 5.54
CA ALA A 299 -13.97 7.85 4.77
C ALA A 299 -15.42 8.02 5.22
N THR A 300 -15.65 8.12 6.54
CA THR A 300 -16.99 8.30 7.12
C THR A 300 -17.48 9.74 6.96
N ALA A 301 -16.57 10.72 7.07
CA ALA A 301 -16.86 12.13 6.91
C ALA A 301 -17.28 12.49 5.48
N GLY A 302 -16.70 11.84 4.47
CA GLY A 302 -16.97 12.14 3.05
C GLY A 302 -18.47 12.17 2.72
N PRO A 303 -19.23 11.08 2.95
CA PRO A 303 -20.65 11.05 2.60
C PRO A 303 -21.53 11.86 3.55
N ALA A 304 -21.01 12.28 4.72
CA ALA A 304 -21.71 13.21 5.60
C ALA A 304 -21.57 14.67 5.12
N LEU A 305 -20.38 15.05 4.65
CA LEU A 305 -20.09 16.40 4.16
C LEU A 305 -20.70 16.66 2.78
N GLY A 306 -20.78 15.64 1.91
CA GLY A 306 -21.29 15.79 0.53
C GLY A 306 -22.69 16.42 0.45
N PRO A 307 -23.73 15.82 1.06
CA PRO A 307 -25.08 16.39 1.07
C PRO A 307 -25.17 17.74 1.79
N VAL A 308 -24.34 17.97 2.82
CA VAL A 308 -24.31 19.25 3.55
C VAL A 308 -23.84 20.36 2.63
N ILE A 309 -22.75 20.18 1.89
CA ILE A 309 -22.20 21.19 0.98
C ILE A 309 -23.16 21.42 -0.20
N SER A 310 -23.54 20.35 -0.89
CA SER A 310 -24.43 20.43 -2.06
C SER A 310 -25.87 20.86 -1.73
N GLY A 311 -26.31 20.65 -0.49
CA GLY A 311 -27.62 21.10 -0.01
C GLY A 311 -27.78 22.62 0.02
N PHE A 312 -26.69 23.38 0.05
CA PHE A 312 -26.72 24.85 -0.08
C PHE A 312 -26.61 25.31 -1.54
N SER A 313 -25.77 24.66 -2.34
CA SER A 313 -25.51 25.09 -3.73
C SER A 313 -26.60 24.67 -4.71
N VAL A 314 -27.17 23.48 -4.57
CA VAL A 314 -28.18 22.96 -5.49
C VAL A 314 -29.45 23.81 -5.53
N PRO A 315 -30.01 24.27 -4.39
CA PRO A 315 -31.17 25.16 -4.40
C PRO A 315 -30.85 26.59 -4.87
N ALA A 316 -29.63 27.07 -4.64
CA ALA A 316 -29.23 28.42 -5.01
C ALA A 316 -28.99 28.57 -6.52
N GLU A 317 -28.50 27.51 -7.15
CA GLU A 317 -28.08 27.55 -8.54
C GLU A 317 -28.80 26.48 -9.38
N ASN A 318 -28.30 25.24 -9.40
CA ASN A 318 -28.90 24.12 -10.12
C ASN A 318 -28.37 22.76 -9.63
N TRP A 319 -28.98 21.68 -10.13
CA TRP A 319 -28.57 20.30 -9.80
C TRP A 319 -27.15 19.93 -10.27
N ARG A 320 -26.57 20.68 -11.21
CA ARG A 320 -25.22 20.40 -11.72
C ARG A 320 -24.14 20.89 -10.77
N TRP A 321 -24.45 21.86 -9.90
CA TRP A 321 -23.46 22.45 -9.00
C TRP A 321 -22.84 21.48 -8.01
N SER A 322 -23.61 20.48 -7.54
CA SER A 322 -23.06 19.39 -6.73
C SER A 322 -21.86 18.68 -7.38
N LEU A 323 -21.81 18.65 -8.72
CA LEU A 323 -20.76 17.98 -9.50
C LEU A 323 -19.57 18.89 -9.78
N TRP A 324 -19.78 20.20 -9.75
CA TRP A 324 -18.69 21.17 -9.81
C TRP A 324 -17.92 21.24 -8.49
N GLU A 325 -18.62 21.12 -7.36
CA GLU A 325 -18.01 21.08 -6.02
C GLU A 325 -16.99 19.94 -5.87
N ILE A 326 -17.26 18.78 -6.48
CA ILE A 326 -16.28 17.70 -6.44
C ILE A 326 -15.02 18.00 -7.24
N ILE A 327 -15.11 18.78 -8.32
CA ILE A 327 -13.91 19.23 -9.06
C ILE A 327 -13.07 20.15 -8.19
N TRP A 328 -13.73 21.03 -7.43
CA TRP A 328 -13.05 21.97 -6.54
C TRP A 328 -12.33 21.26 -5.38
N LEU A 329 -12.82 20.11 -4.93
CA LEU A 329 -12.09 19.28 -3.97
C LEU A 329 -11.04 18.39 -4.65
N ALA A 330 -11.43 17.62 -5.67
CA ALA A 330 -10.59 16.59 -6.26
C ALA A 330 -9.43 17.15 -7.09
N GLY A 331 -9.61 18.27 -7.78
CA GLY A 331 -8.59 18.91 -8.61
C GLY A 331 -7.34 19.32 -7.82
N PRO A 332 -7.46 20.14 -6.76
CA PRO A 332 -6.33 20.50 -5.91
C PRO A 332 -5.68 19.29 -5.22
N VAL A 333 -6.48 18.31 -4.78
CA VAL A 333 -5.94 17.07 -4.19
C VAL A 333 -5.11 16.30 -5.22
N PHE A 334 -5.60 16.15 -6.45
CA PHE A 334 -4.88 15.49 -7.54
C PHE A 334 -3.57 16.21 -7.87
N LEU A 335 -3.61 17.55 -8.01
CA LEU A 335 -2.40 18.34 -8.23
C LEU A 335 -1.39 18.15 -7.09
N SER A 336 -1.86 18.21 -5.84
CA SER A 336 -1.00 17.98 -4.68
C SER A 336 -0.35 16.59 -4.71
N MET A 337 -1.11 15.54 -5.06
CA MET A 337 -0.60 14.17 -5.16
C MET A 337 0.41 14.05 -6.30
N PHE A 338 0.13 14.65 -7.45
CA PHE A 338 1.02 14.62 -8.60
C PHE A 338 2.40 15.19 -8.28
N PHE A 339 2.47 16.28 -7.50
CA PHE A 339 3.74 16.92 -7.13
C PHE A 339 4.39 16.37 -5.86
N LEU A 340 3.62 15.84 -4.91
CA LEU A 340 4.11 15.57 -3.55
C LEU A 340 3.95 14.12 -3.07
N LEU A 341 3.26 13.22 -3.78
CA LEU A 341 3.10 11.82 -3.36
C LEU A 341 4.28 10.97 -3.84
N PRO A 342 5.23 10.55 -2.99
CA PRO A 342 6.31 9.65 -3.36
C PRO A 342 5.85 8.19 -3.50
N GLU A 343 6.73 7.31 -3.99
CA GLU A 343 6.50 5.86 -3.93
C GLU A 343 6.52 5.37 -2.49
N THR A 344 5.51 4.60 -2.07
CA THR A 344 5.48 3.97 -0.75
C THR A 344 5.89 2.49 -0.81
N SER A 345 5.82 1.84 -1.98
CA SER A 345 6.16 0.41 -2.06
C SER A 345 7.65 0.15 -1.91
N ALA A 346 8.06 -0.51 -0.82
CA ALA A 346 9.43 -0.97 -0.60
C ALA A 346 9.93 -1.85 -1.75
N ASN A 347 9.10 -2.80 -2.20
CA ASN A 347 9.39 -3.69 -3.32
C ASN A 347 9.74 -2.94 -4.61
N ASN A 348 9.00 -1.86 -4.92
CA ASN A 348 9.29 -1.05 -6.09
C ASN A 348 10.59 -0.25 -5.94
N ILE A 349 10.79 0.37 -4.77
CA ILE A 349 11.99 1.17 -4.47
C ILE A 349 13.26 0.31 -4.61
N LEU A 350 13.26 -0.88 -4.00
CA LEU A 350 14.38 -1.82 -4.05
C LEU A 350 14.60 -2.39 -5.47
N LEU A 351 13.53 -2.67 -6.22
CA LEU A 351 13.64 -3.10 -7.62
C LEU A 351 14.31 -2.04 -8.50
N ARG A 352 13.98 -0.75 -8.29
CA ARG A 352 14.65 0.35 -9.00
C ARG A 352 16.08 0.54 -8.54
N ARG A 353 16.35 0.35 -7.25
CA ARG A 353 17.72 0.39 -6.71
C ARG A 353 18.58 -0.71 -7.33
N ALA A 354 18.09 -1.95 -7.40
CA ALA A 354 18.80 -3.05 -8.03
C ALA A 354 19.14 -2.75 -9.50
N LYS A 355 18.20 -2.17 -10.26
CA LYS A 355 18.45 -1.73 -11.65
C LYS A 355 19.54 -0.64 -11.73
N ARG A 356 19.54 0.34 -10.83
CA ARG A 356 20.57 1.38 -10.74
C ARG A 356 21.95 0.77 -10.46
N ILE A 357 22.05 -0.13 -9.47
CA ILE A 357 23.30 -0.81 -9.09
C ILE A 357 23.84 -1.68 -10.24
N ARG A 358 22.98 -2.41 -10.96
CA ARG A 358 23.42 -3.17 -12.15
C ARG A 358 24.02 -2.27 -13.22
N LYS A 359 23.43 -1.09 -13.43
CA LYS A 359 23.92 -0.12 -14.42
C LYS A 359 25.29 0.46 -14.02
N LEU A 360 25.51 0.68 -12.72
CA LEU A 360 26.80 1.13 -12.20
C LEU A 360 27.89 0.07 -12.27
N THR A 361 27.59 -1.14 -11.79
CA THR A 361 28.58 -2.22 -11.63
C THR A 361 28.79 -3.05 -12.91
N GLY A 362 27.84 -2.99 -13.85
CA GLY A 362 27.80 -3.87 -15.03
C GLY A 362 27.52 -5.34 -14.71
N ASN A 363 27.23 -5.68 -13.44
CA ASN A 363 27.13 -7.07 -12.99
C ASN A 363 25.66 -7.50 -12.79
N PRO A 364 25.15 -8.53 -13.50
CA PRO A 364 23.75 -8.96 -13.41
C PRO A 364 23.42 -9.72 -12.12
N ILE A 365 24.39 -9.99 -11.24
CA ILE A 365 24.22 -10.77 -10.01
C ILE A 365 23.31 -10.07 -8.99
N TYR A 366 23.23 -8.73 -9.01
CA TYR A 366 22.40 -7.96 -8.07
C TYR A 366 20.92 -8.05 -8.41
N LYS A 367 20.09 -8.69 -7.59
CA LYS A 367 18.64 -8.81 -7.79
C LYS A 367 17.85 -8.31 -6.59
N SER A 368 16.67 -7.73 -6.81
CA SER A 368 15.74 -7.42 -5.71
C SER A 368 14.91 -8.65 -5.38
N GLN A 369 14.45 -8.79 -4.13
CA GLN A 369 13.60 -9.92 -3.70
C GLN A 369 12.38 -10.09 -4.62
N SER A 370 11.73 -8.98 -4.94
CA SER A 370 10.53 -8.98 -5.79
C SER A 370 10.79 -9.43 -7.24
N GLU A 371 12.04 -9.46 -7.70
CA GLU A 371 12.39 -9.97 -9.03
C GLU A 371 12.65 -11.47 -9.01
N LEU A 372 13.09 -12.01 -7.86
CA LEU A 372 13.21 -13.45 -7.63
C LEU A 372 11.82 -14.07 -7.45
N ASP A 373 10.95 -13.43 -6.68
CA ASP A 373 9.57 -13.88 -6.47
C ASP A 373 8.77 -13.90 -7.78
N GLN A 374 9.19 -13.10 -8.77
CA GLN A 374 8.61 -13.06 -10.12
C GLN A 374 9.30 -13.97 -11.14
N GLN A 375 10.50 -14.49 -10.84
CA GLN A 375 11.22 -15.42 -11.70
C GLN A 375 10.57 -16.81 -11.66
N GLY A 376 9.43 -16.91 -12.32
CA GLY A 376 8.62 -18.13 -12.38
C GLY A 376 7.14 -17.87 -12.61
N LEU A 377 6.67 -16.63 -12.42
CA LEU A 377 5.27 -16.27 -12.61
C LEU A 377 5.04 -15.73 -14.02
N THR A 378 4.13 -16.38 -14.76
CA THR A 378 3.66 -15.89 -16.05
C THR A 378 2.72 -14.70 -15.81
N ALA A 379 2.73 -13.66 -16.64
CA ALA A 379 1.83 -12.50 -16.48
C ALA A 379 0.35 -12.91 -16.30
N LYS A 380 -0.06 -14.03 -16.93
CA LYS A 380 -1.37 -14.66 -16.77
C LYS A 380 -1.60 -15.25 -15.37
N SER A 381 -0.59 -15.89 -14.76
CA SER A 381 -0.71 -16.42 -13.40
C SER A 381 -0.73 -15.28 -12.37
N VAL A 382 0.08 -14.24 -12.56
CA VAL A 382 0.03 -13.02 -11.72
C VAL A 382 -1.35 -12.37 -11.79
N THR A 383 -1.93 -12.24 -12.98
CA THR A 383 -3.26 -11.65 -13.16
C THR A 383 -4.37 -12.52 -12.56
N TYR A 384 -4.27 -13.85 -12.69
CA TYR A 384 -5.21 -14.78 -12.08
C TYR A 384 -5.14 -14.74 -10.55
N GLU A 385 -3.93 -14.71 -10.00
CA GLU A 385 -3.70 -14.62 -8.57
C GLU A 385 -4.12 -13.28 -8.00
N ALA A 386 -3.96 -12.20 -8.77
CA ALA A 386 -4.44 -10.86 -8.46
C ALA A 386 -5.96 -10.71 -8.48
N LEU A 387 -6.63 -11.19 -9.55
CA LEU A 387 -8.04 -10.90 -9.82
C LEU A 387 -8.99 -11.99 -9.36
N VAL A 388 -8.59 -13.26 -9.44
CA VAL A 388 -9.48 -14.41 -9.18
C VAL A 388 -9.30 -14.95 -7.77
N ARG A 389 -8.07 -14.98 -7.26
CA ARG A 389 -7.78 -15.46 -5.90
C ARG A 389 -8.58 -14.73 -4.81
N PRO A 390 -8.79 -13.40 -4.84
CA PRO A 390 -9.58 -12.71 -3.82
C PRO A 390 -11.03 -13.20 -3.77
N TRP A 391 -11.64 -13.52 -4.90
CA TRP A 391 -13.00 -14.09 -4.95
C TRP A 391 -13.06 -15.50 -4.40
N ILE A 392 -12.08 -16.33 -4.74
CA ILE A 392 -11.96 -17.68 -4.21
C ILE A 392 -11.79 -17.63 -2.69
N LEU A 393 -10.90 -16.78 -2.19
CA LEU A 393 -10.70 -16.57 -0.74
C LEU A 393 -11.97 -16.06 -0.07
N ASN A 394 -12.64 -15.08 -0.67
CA ASN A 394 -13.89 -14.52 -0.13
C ASN A 394 -15.01 -15.56 -0.03
N ALA A 395 -15.16 -16.43 -1.04
CA ALA A 395 -16.23 -17.42 -1.08
C ALA A 395 -15.93 -18.67 -0.24
N LEU A 396 -14.65 -19.06 -0.14
CA LEU A 396 -14.24 -20.30 0.54
C LEU A 396 -13.83 -20.09 2.00
N ASP A 397 -13.36 -18.90 2.39
CA ASP A 397 -13.04 -18.58 3.78
C ASP A 397 -14.29 -18.06 4.52
N PRO A 398 -14.83 -18.81 5.49
CA PRO A 398 -16.07 -18.42 6.18
C PRO A 398 -15.95 -17.11 6.95
N ALA A 399 -14.76 -16.78 7.47
CA ALA A 399 -14.56 -15.55 8.25
C ALA A 399 -14.59 -14.31 7.34
N ILE A 400 -13.95 -14.41 6.17
CA ILE A 400 -13.96 -13.34 5.16
C ILE A 400 -15.37 -13.19 4.57
N LEU A 401 -16.06 -14.30 4.29
CA LEU A 401 -17.44 -14.25 3.80
C LEU A 401 -18.37 -13.57 4.80
N PHE A 402 -18.28 -13.95 6.07
CA PHE A 402 -19.10 -13.37 7.14
C PHE A 402 -18.89 -11.86 7.27
N THR A 403 -17.62 -11.42 7.32
CA THR A 403 -17.29 -9.98 7.42
C THR A 403 -17.74 -9.22 6.18
N THR A 404 -17.65 -9.82 4.99
CA THR A 404 -18.14 -9.21 3.75
C THR A 404 -19.65 -9.02 3.75
N VAL A 405 -20.41 -10.05 4.12
CA VAL A 405 -21.88 -9.97 4.22
C VAL A 405 -22.30 -8.96 5.29
N TYR A 406 -21.63 -8.96 6.45
CA TYR A 406 -21.87 -8.00 7.51
C TYR A 406 -21.64 -6.56 7.04
N VAL A 407 -20.50 -6.28 6.41
CA VAL A 407 -20.18 -4.94 5.89
C VAL A 407 -21.15 -4.53 4.77
N MET A 408 -21.57 -5.45 3.91
CA MET A 408 -22.62 -5.19 2.91
C MET A 408 -23.95 -4.77 3.55
N ILE A 409 -24.38 -5.46 4.61
CA ILE A 409 -25.61 -5.11 5.33
C ILE A 409 -25.46 -3.73 5.98
N VAL A 410 -24.34 -3.46 6.66
CA VAL A 410 -24.07 -2.16 7.30
C VAL A 410 -24.08 -1.02 6.26
N TYR A 411 -23.44 -1.22 5.11
CA TYR A 411 -23.45 -0.23 4.02
C TYR A 411 -24.86 -0.04 3.43
N GLY A 412 -25.59 -1.13 3.21
CA GLY A 412 -26.97 -1.07 2.72
C GLY A 412 -27.89 -0.31 3.68
N VAL A 413 -27.83 -0.63 4.98
CA VAL A 413 -28.58 0.06 6.03
C VAL A 413 -28.20 1.52 6.09
N ARG A 414 -26.91 1.88 6.01
CA ARG A 414 -26.47 3.27 6.02
C ARG A 414 -27.06 4.08 4.86
N ILE A 415 -27.08 3.51 3.65
CA ILE A 415 -27.67 4.17 2.48
C ILE A 415 -29.18 4.34 2.65
N VAL A 416 -29.88 3.29 3.08
CA VAL A 416 -31.34 3.32 3.29
C VAL A 416 -31.72 4.29 4.41
N SER A 417 -31.00 4.28 5.52
CA SER A 417 -31.22 5.18 6.66
C SER A 417 -30.98 6.63 6.27
N CYS A 418 -29.97 6.94 5.45
CA CYS A 418 -29.75 8.29 4.94
C CYS A 418 -30.94 8.77 4.11
N HIS A 419 -31.48 7.92 3.23
CA HIS A 419 -32.66 8.23 2.43
C HIS A 419 -33.93 8.40 3.27
N HIS A 420 -34.10 7.58 4.32
CA HIS A 420 -35.23 7.70 5.24
C HIS A 420 -35.14 8.99 6.08
N LEU A 421 -33.95 9.36 6.54
CA LEU A 421 -33.68 10.59 7.28
C LEU A 421 -33.97 11.83 6.43
N GLU A 422 -33.58 11.83 5.16
CA GLU A 422 -33.90 12.93 4.24
C GLU A 422 -35.41 13.09 4.03
N ARG A 423 -36.16 12.00 3.90
CA ARG A 423 -37.63 12.05 3.81
C ARG A 423 -38.24 12.61 5.09
N THR A 424 -37.80 12.13 6.25
CA THR A 424 -38.32 12.63 7.54
C THR A 424 -37.98 14.11 7.77
N LEU A 425 -36.79 14.56 7.39
CA LEU A 425 -36.42 15.98 7.46
C LEU A 425 -37.20 16.85 6.47
N ALA A 426 -37.53 16.32 5.28
CA ALA A 426 -38.39 17.00 4.32
C ALA A 426 -39.82 17.15 4.84
N ASP A 427 -40.35 16.12 5.51
CA ASP A 427 -41.69 16.15 6.11
C ASP A 427 -41.78 17.10 7.33
N ILE A 428 -40.67 17.32 8.05
CA ILE A 428 -40.59 18.28 9.19
C ILE A 428 -40.46 19.74 8.71
N ARG A 429 -40.14 19.99 7.44
CA ARG A 429 -40.04 21.35 6.85
C ARG A 429 -41.38 21.92 6.33
N ILE A 430 -42.49 21.30 6.67
CA ILE A 430 -43.86 21.83 6.53
C ILE A 430 -44.24 22.53 7.83
#